data_AF-A0A7V4LS76-F1
#
_entry.id   AF-A0A7V4LS76-F1
#
_cell.length_a   1.000
_cell.length_b   1.000
_cell.length_c   1.000
_cell.angle_alpha   90.00
_cell.angle_beta   90.00
_cell.angle_gamma   90.00
#
_symmetry.space_group_name_H-M   'P 1'
#
loop_
_entity.id
_entity.type
_entity.pdbx_description
1 polymer ?
#
loop_
_entity_poly.entity_id
_entity_poly.type
_entity_poly.pdbx_seq_one_letter_code
_entity_poly.pdbx_strand_id
1 'polypeptide(L)'
;CTLYACPEELYPKEACDQSKAVMRRAGLKWTGPATVRPHPMRDGRRVPIKSLMRRLHIQQYDHPAPWEPVTLEPQRVVLPLKQHAGAPNLPLVRAGEPVRAGQALGRVPDGALGAPVHAPFDARVVDVTDRIVLERIP
;
A
#
# COMPACT_ATOMS: atom_id res chain seq x y z
N CYS A 1 -5.97 -7.46 15.73
CA CYS A 1 -6.16 -6.85 17.06
C CYS A 1 -7.17 -5.71 17.02
N THR A 2 -7.05 -4.74 16.10
CA THR A 2 -7.96 -3.59 15.91
C THR A 2 -9.43 -3.94 16.04
N LEU A 3 -9.90 -4.88 15.20
CA LEU A 3 -11.33 -5.13 14.99
C LEU A 3 -11.87 -6.29 15.83
N TYR A 4 -11.11 -6.77 16.82
CA TYR A 4 -11.49 -7.98 17.57
C TYR A 4 -11.08 -7.98 19.04
N ALA A 5 -9.92 -7.41 19.39
CA ALA A 5 -9.28 -7.69 20.67
C ALA A 5 -9.83 -6.86 21.85
N CYS A 6 -10.40 -5.67 21.60
CA CYS A 6 -10.91 -4.83 22.68
C CYS A 6 -12.43 -5.05 22.87
N PRO A 7 -12.88 -5.41 24.09
CA PRO A 7 -14.30 -5.52 24.41
C PRO A 7 -15.01 -4.16 24.50
N GLU A 8 -14.26 -3.08 24.71
CA GLU A 8 -14.74 -1.69 24.72
C GLU A 8 -14.71 -1.04 23.33
N GLU A 9 -14.51 -1.84 22.27
CA GLU A 9 -14.46 -1.39 20.87
C GLU A 9 -13.36 -0.36 20.55
N LEU A 10 -12.36 -0.25 21.42
CA LEU A 10 -11.15 0.51 21.13
C LEU A 10 -10.33 -0.18 20.04
N TYR A 11 -9.36 0.57 19.50
CA TYR A 11 -8.46 0.14 18.43
C TYR A 11 -7.01 -0.04 18.92
N PRO A 12 -6.69 -1.14 19.67
CA PRO A 12 -5.38 -1.34 20.27
C PRO A 12 -4.21 -1.33 19.30
N LYS A 13 -4.39 -1.77 18.04
CA LYS A 13 -3.30 -1.81 17.06
C LYS A 13 -2.92 -0.38 16.64
N GLU A 14 -3.92 0.46 16.46
CA GLU A 14 -3.82 1.85 16.03
C GLU A 14 -3.15 2.67 17.11
N ALA A 15 -3.52 2.45 18.39
CA ALA A 15 -2.82 3.03 19.54
C ALA A 15 -1.34 2.63 19.57
N CYS A 16 -1.04 1.34 19.32
CA CYS A 16 0.35 0.87 19.21
C CYS A 16 1.09 1.53 18.04
N ASP A 17 0.45 1.66 16.88
CA ASP A 17 1.06 2.23 15.67
C ASP A 17 1.30 3.74 15.83
N GLN A 18 0.38 4.46 16.47
CA GLN A 18 0.57 5.86 16.87
C GLN A 18 1.74 6.00 17.85
N SER A 19 1.82 5.14 18.86
CA SER A 19 2.93 5.13 19.81
C SER A 19 4.27 4.91 19.12
N LYS A 20 4.34 3.94 18.18
CA LYS A 20 5.55 3.71 17.36
C LYS A 20 5.90 4.94 16.51
N ALA A 21 4.92 5.63 15.94
CA ALA A 21 5.16 6.85 15.18
C ALA A 21 5.75 7.97 16.06
N VAL A 22 5.22 8.15 17.28
CA VAL A 22 5.75 9.10 18.27
C VAL A 22 7.18 8.72 18.67
N MET A 23 7.43 7.46 19.03
CA MET A 23 8.77 6.98 19.39
C MET A 23 9.78 7.17 18.26
N ARG A 24 9.38 6.91 17.01
CA ARG A 24 10.23 7.13 15.83
C ARG A 24 10.59 8.61 15.67
N ARG A 25 9.64 9.52 15.85
CA ARG A 25 9.89 10.97 15.81
C ARG A 25 10.84 11.42 16.93
N ALA A 26 10.71 10.81 18.11
CA ALA A 26 11.61 11.04 19.24
C ALA A 26 12.99 10.36 19.09
N GLY A 27 13.27 9.66 17.98
CA GLY A 27 14.54 8.96 17.76
C GLY A 27 14.77 7.76 18.69
N LEU A 28 13.75 7.31 19.43
CA LEU A 28 13.83 6.21 20.37
C LEU A 28 13.84 4.88 19.61
N LYS A 29 14.99 4.21 19.63
CA LYS A 29 15.19 2.89 19.02
C LYS A 29 15.13 1.79 20.08
N TRP A 30 14.66 0.61 19.67
CA TRP A 30 14.75 -0.59 20.50
C TRP A 30 16.21 -0.99 20.70
N THR A 31 16.63 -1.21 21.95
CA THR A 31 17.99 -1.59 22.35
C THR A 31 18.08 -2.97 23.01
N GLY A 32 16.97 -3.70 23.08
CA GLY A 32 16.92 -5.01 23.72
C GLY A 32 17.51 -6.14 22.88
N PRO A 33 17.65 -7.35 23.46
CA PRO A 33 18.23 -8.51 22.77
C PRO A 33 17.41 -8.90 21.54
N ALA A 34 18.12 -9.29 20.46
CA ALA A 34 17.50 -9.77 19.22
C ALA A 34 17.03 -11.23 19.29
N THR A 35 17.48 -11.97 20.31
CA THR A 35 17.08 -13.36 20.57
C THR A 35 15.67 -13.39 21.14
N VAL A 36 14.70 -13.76 20.30
CA VAL A 36 13.29 -13.90 20.67
C VAL A 36 12.89 -15.36 20.75
N ARG A 37 12.05 -15.70 21.74
CA ARG A 37 11.36 -16.99 21.81
C ARG A 37 9.86 -16.77 21.61
N PRO A 38 9.15 -17.63 20.86
CA PRO A 38 7.71 -17.56 20.79
C PRO A 38 7.10 -17.66 22.20
N HIS A 39 6.18 -16.75 22.52
CA HIS A 39 5.47 -16.81 23.79
C HIS A 39 4.64 -18.11 23.88
N PRO A 40 4.59 -18.81 25.03
CA PRO A 40 3.89 -20.10 25.16
C PRO A 40 2.43 -20.07 24.66
N MET A 41 1.70 -19.01 24.97
CA MET A 41 0.31 -18.80 24.51
C MET A 41 0.16 -18.28 23.06
N ARG A 42 1.15 -18.42 22.18
CA ARG A 42 1.06 -17.89 20.80
C ARG A 42 -0.18 -18.42 20.08
N ASP A 43 -0.42 -19.72 20.17
CA ASP A 43 -1.49 -20.37 19.41
C ASP A 43 -2.88 -20.14 20.02
N GLY A 44 -2.98 -20.09 21.35
CA GLY A 44 -4.24 -19.77 22.05
C GLY A 44 -4.70 -18.31 21.95
N ARG A 45 -3.82 -17.37 21.55
CA ARG A 45 -4.16 -15.95 21.36
C ARG A 45 -4.53 -15.59 19.92
N ARG A 46 -4.62 -16.57 19.02
CA ARG A 46 -5.09 -16.34 17.65
C ARG A 46 -6.58 -16.09 17.64
N VAL A 47 -7.02 -15.14 16.81
CA VAL A 47 -8.44 -14.89 16.57
C VAL A 47 -8.90 -15.81 15.43
N PRO A 48 -9.96 -16.62 15.61
CA PRO A 48 -10.55 -17.37 14.51
C PRO A 48 -11.08 -16.43 13.44
N ILE A 49 -10.62 -16.58 12.20
CA ILE A 49 -10.98 -15.70 11.07
C ILE A 49 -12.50 -15.64 10.87
N LYS A 50 -13.20 -16.79 10.95
CA LYS A 50 -14.66 -16.86 10.80
C LYS A 50 -15.41 -16.02 11.84
N SER A 51 -14.90 -15.93 13.09
CA SER A 51 -15.50 -15.10 14.13
C SER A 51 -15.34 -13.62 13.83
N LEU A 52 -14.18 -13.22 13.30
CA LEU A 52 -13.96 -11.84 12.84
C LEU A 52 -14.86 -11.49 11.65
N MET A 53 -14.99 -12.38 10.67
CA MET A 53 -15.87 -12.16 9.51
C MET A 53 -17.33 -11.97 9.90
N ARG A 54 -17.81 -12.74 10.88
CA ARG A 54 -19.16 -12.57 11.45
C ARG A 54 -19.32 -11.20 12.10
N ARG A 55 -18.36 -10.78 12.94
CA ARG A 55 -18.39 -9.47 13.60
C ARG A 55 -18.40 -8.31 12.59
N LEU A 56 -17.70 -8.46 11.47
CA LEU A 56 -17.64 -7.45 10.41
C LEU A 56 -18.80 -7.52 9.41
N HIS A 57 -19.73 -8.48 9.53
CA HIS A 57 -20.83 -8.71 8.59
C HIS A 57 -20.38 -8.88 7.13
N ILE A 58 -19.27 -9.61 6.94
CA ILE A 58 -18.68 -9.88 5.61
C ILE A 58 -18.70 -11.37 5.26
N GLN A 59 -19.48 -12.18 5.97
CA GLN A 59 -19.54 -13.63 5.73
C GLN A 59 -20.02 -13.97 4.31
N GLN A 60 -20.83 -13.12 3.68
CA GLN A 60 -21.26 -13.31 2.29
C GLN A 60 -20.09 -13.33 1.29
N TYR A 61 -18.93 -12.79 1.65
CA TYR A 61 -17.73 -12.80 0.82
C TYR A 61 -16.82 -14.02 1.07
N ASP A 62 -17.19 -14.94 1.98
CA ASP A 62 -16.45 -16.20 2.26
C ASP A 62 -16.80 -17.29 1.23
N HIS A 63 -16.50 -17.05 -0.05
CA HIS A 63 -16.72 -18.01 -1.12
C HIS A 63 -15.52 -18.05 -2.07
N PRO A 64 -15.32 -19.15 -2.82
CA PRO A 64 -14.29 -19.20 -3.85
C PRO A 64 -14.48 -18.04 -4.84
N ALA A 65 -13.42 -17.27 -5.08
CA ALA A 65 -13.36 -16.23 -6.10
C ALA A 65 -12.57 -16.77 -7.30
N PRO A 66 -13.23 -17.45 -8.27
CA PRO A 66 -12.54 -17.98 -9.44
C PRO A 66 -11.94 -16.83 -10.25
N TRP A 67 -10.85 -17.13 -10.96
CA TRP A 67 -10.28 -16.18 -11.91
C TRP A 67 -11.22 -16.01 -13.10
N GLU A 68 -11.62 -14.77 -13.36
CA GLU A 68 -12.36 -14.39 -14.55
C GLU A 68 -11.46 -13.51 -15.43
N PRO A 69 -11.29 -13.82 -16.73
CA PRO A 69 -10.48 -13.02 -17.64
C PRO A 69 -11.25 -11.74 -18.01
N VAL A 70 -11.31 -10.80 -17.08
CA VAL A 70 -11.89 -9.47 -17.29
C VAL A 70 -10.79 -8.50 -17.71
N THR A 71 -10.91 -7.92 -18.89
CA THR A 71 -10.03 -6.85 -19.35
C THR A 71 -10.54 -5.51 -18.83
N LEU A 72 -9.69 -4.77 -18.12
CA LEU A 72 -9.98 -3.41 -17.68
C LEU A 72 -9.32 -2.41 -18.62
N GLU A 73 -10.12 -1.53 -19.21
CA GLU A 73 -9.65 -0.43 -20.07
C GLU A 73 -9.95 0.92 -19.41
N PRO A 74 -9.21 1.29 -18.35
CA PRO A 74 -9.42 2.57 -17.68
C PRO A 74 -9.11 3.72 -18.65
N GLN A 75 -9.99 4.71 -18.64
CA GLN A 75 -9.80 5.97 -19.39
C GLN A 75 -8.83 6.91 -18.67
N ARG A 76 -8.68 6.76 -17.35
CA ARG A 76 -7.83 7.58 -16.51
C ARG A 76 -7.13 6.74 -15.45
N VAL A 77 -5.84 6.97 -15.26
CA VAL A 77 -5.06 6.35 -14.18
C VAL A 77 -4.26 7.39 -13.41
N VAL A 78 -4.04 7.12 -12.13
CA VAL A 78 -3.25 7.96 -11.23
C VAL A 78 -2.12 7.10 -10.67
N LEU A 79 -0.88 7.52 -10.94
CA LEU A 79 0.34 6.80 -10.57
C LEU A 79 1.12 7.61 -9.53
N PRO A 80 1.06 7.25 -8.23
CA PRO A 80 1.87 7.91 -7.21
C PRO A 80 3.37 7.74 -7.48
N LEU A 81 4.15 8.81 -7.35
CA LEU A 81 5.62 8.73 -7.49
C LEU A 81 6.25 7.95 -6.33
N LYS A 82 5.56 7.91 -5.19
CA LYS A 82 5.91 7.11 -4.00
C LYS A 82 4.91 5.96 -3.80
N GLN A 83 5.13 4.85 -4.50
CA GLN A 83 4.29 3.64 -4.41
C GLN A 83 5.02 2.41 -3.86
N HIS A 84 6.35 2.45 -3.75
CA HIS A 84 7.18 1.35 -3.25
C HIS A 84 7.97 1.75 -1.99
N ALA A 85 8.65 0.78 -1.36
CA ALA A 85 9.42 0.97 -0.14
C ALA A 85 10.56 2.02 -0.29
N GLY A 86 11.19 2.07 -1.46
CA GLY A 86 12.29 2.98 -1.83
C GLY A 86 11.95 4.48 -1.89
N ALA A 87 12.88 5.35 -2.30
CA ALA A 87 12.63 6.80 -2.39
C ALA A 87 11.52 7.15 -3.42
N PRO A 88 10.80 8.29 -3.28
CA PRO A 88 9.87 8.75 -4.32
C PRO A 88 10.59 8.91 -5.66
N ASN A 89 9.94 8.50 -6.75
CA ASN A 89 10.47 8.71 -8.10
C ASN A 89 10.48 10.19 -8.47
N LEU A 90 11.50 10.61 -9.21
CA LEU A 90 11.55 11.91 -9.88
C LEU A 90 10.77 11.81 -11.20
N PRO A 91 9.82 12.71 -11.48
CA PRO A 91 9.07 12.67 -12.73
C PRO A 91 10.00 12.93 -13.92
N LEU A 92 9.78 12.19 -15.01
CA LEU A 92 10.49 12.33 -16.29
C LEU A 92 9.66 13.05 -17.35
N VAL A 93 8.36 13.21 -17.12
CA VAL A 93 7.39 13.79 -18.06
C VAL A 93 6.76 15.05 -17.50
N ARG A 94 6.09 15.82 -18.36
CA ARG A 94 5.37 17.05 -17.98
C ARG A 94 3.88 16.98 -18.34
N ALA A 95 3.08 17.80 -17.66
CA ALA A 95 1.67 17.94 -18.02
C ALA A 95 1.51 18.38 -19.50
N GLY A 96 0.58 17.74 -20.20
CA GLY A 96 0.30 17.92 -21.63
C GLY A 96 1.05 16.98 -22.56
N GLU A 97 2.08 16.27 -22.08
CA GLU A 97 2.93 15.40 -22.90
C GLU A 97 2.22 14.08 -23.28
N PRO A 98 2.30 13.62 -24.55
CA PRO A 98 1.88 12.28 -24.92
C PRO A 98 2.95 11.25 -24.54
N VAL A 99 2.52 10.11 -24.01
CA VAL A 99 3.37 9.00 -23.60
C VAL A 99 2.90 7.69 -24.19
N ARG A 100 3.82 6.78 -24.46
CA ARG A 100 3.51 5.44 -24.98
C ARG A 100 3.49 4.38 -23.89
N ALA A 101 2.76 3.29 -24.11
CA ALA A 101 2.80 2.11 -23.27
C ALA A 101 4.26 1.64 -23.06
N GLY A 102 4.63 1.42 -21.79
CA GLY A 102 5.98 1.04 -21.38
C GLY A 102 6.98 2.19 -21.26
N GLN A 103 6.63 3.43 -21.63
CA GLN A 103 7.51 4.58 -21.46
C GLN A 103 7.74 4.88 -19.97
N ALA A 104 8.98 5.15 -19.59
CA ALA A 104 9.32 5.57 -18.22
C ALA A 104 8.77 6.98 -17.93
N LEU A 105 7.95 7.08 -16.88
CA LEU A 105 7.31 8.30 -16.40
C LEU A 105 8.00 8.89 -15.17
N GLY A 106 8.69 8.04 -14.40
CA GLY A 106 9.45 8.46 -13.23
C GLY A 106 10.68 7.59 -13.03
N ARG A 107 11.79 8.22 -12.65
CA ARG A 107 13.05 7.53 -12.34
C ARG A 107 13.32 7.52 -10.84
N VAL A 108 14.03 6.50 -10.40
CA VAL A 108 14.55 6.43 -9.03
C VAL A 108 15.66 7.48 -8.88
N PRO A 109 15.70 8.27 -7.78
CA PRO A 109 16.83 9.13 -7.48
C PRO A 109 18.16 8.36 -7.43
N ASP A 110 19.23 8.97 -7.90
CA ASP A 110 20.53 8.30 -7.97
C ASP A 110 21.02 7.89 -6.56
N GLY A 111 21.47 6.63 -6.43
CA GLY A 111 21.90 6.06 -5.15
C GLY A 111 20.76 5.66 -4.20
N ALA A 112 19.49 5.84 -4.59
CA ALA A 112 18.34 5.38 -3.81
C ALA A 112 17.87 3.98 -4.24
N LEU A 113 17.32 3.22 -3.29
CA LEU A 113 16.54 2.03 -3.58
C LEU A 113 15.20 2.44 -4.21
N GLY A 114 14.73 1.74 -5.24
CA GLY A 114 13.42 1.98 -5.85
C GLY A 114 13.21 1.22 -7.15
N ALA A 115 12.08 1.47 -7.80
CA ALA A 115 11.75 0.97 -9.14
C ALA A 115 11.13 2.10 -10.00
N PRO A 116 11.52 2.23 -11.27
CA PRO A 116 10.94 3.23 -12.16
C PRO A 116 9.44 3.00 -12.41
N VAL A 117 8.71 4.08 -12.61
CA VAL A 117 7.28 4.06 -12.93
C VAL A 117 7.12 4.19 -14.45
N HIS A 118 6.27 3.36 -15.05
CA HIS A 118 6.05 3.33 -16.50
C HIS A 118 4.58 3.57 -16.85
N ALA A 119 4.33 4.03 -18.07
CA ALA A 119 2.99 4.20 -18.61
C ALA A 119 2.35 2.84 -18.90
N PRO A 120 1.15 2.54 -18.37
CA PRO A 120 0.48 1.27 -18.62
C PRO A 120 -0.14 1.17 -20.02
N PHE A 121 -0.36 2.29 -20.70
CA PHE A 121 -0.96 2.39 -22.03
C PHE A 121 -0.61 3.74 -22.67
N ASP A 122 -0.92 3.88 -23.95
CA ASP A 122 -0.77 5.14 -24.68
C ASP A 122 -1.71 6.19 -24.09
N ALA A 123 -1.13 7.30 -23.62
CA ALA A 123 -1.84 8.26 -22.80
C ALA A 123 -1.29 9.67 -22.97
N ARG A 124 -2.09 10.65 -22.55
CA ARG A 124 -1.68 12.03 -22.35
C ARG A 124 -1.51 12.28 -20.87
N VAL A 125 -0.40 12.90 -20.49
CA VAL A 125 -0.15 13.34 -19.12
C VAL A 125 -1.04 14.55 -18.85
N VAL A 126 -1.91 14.45 -17.86
CA VAL A 126 -2.83 15.52 -17.46
C VAL A 126 -2.20 16.41 -16.41
N ASP A 127 -1.54 15.81 -15.43
CA ASP A 127 -0.96 16.50 -14.27
C ASP A 127 0.24 15.73 -13.72
N VAL A 128 1.20 16.47 -13.16
CA VAL A 128 2.42 15.93 -12.54
C VAL A 128 2.69 16.70 -11.25
N THR A 129 2.42 16.04 -10.13
CA THR A 129 2.64 16.57 -8.77
C THR A 129 3.38 15.54 -7.92
N ASP A 130 2.82 15.11 -6.77
CA ASP A 130 3.29 13.92 -6.02
C ASP A 130 2.88 12.59 -6.71
N ARG A 131 2.07 12.71 -7.77
CA ARG A 131 1.53 11.65 -8.60
C ARG A 131 1.46 12.11 -10.05
N ILE A 132 1.44 11.17 -10.97
CA ILE A 132 1.23 11.41 -12.41
C ILE A 132 -0.19 10.99 -12.76
N VAL A 133 -0.95 11.89 -13.38
CA VAL A 133 -2.30 11.61 -13.89
C VAL A 133 -2.21 11.40 -15.39
N LEU A 134 -2.72 10.28 -15.88
CA LEU A 134 -2.75 9.94 -17.30
C LEU A 134 -4.20 9.76 -17.76
N GLU A 135 -4.49 10.24 -18.96
CA GLU A 135 -5.73 9.97 -19.69
C GLU A 135 -5.41 9.21 -20.97
N ARG A 136 -6.14 8.14 -21.24
CA ARG A 136 -5.94 7.30 -22.41
C ARG A 136 -6.15 8.12 -23.69
N ILE A 137 -5.23 7.97 -24.64
CA ILE A 137 -5.42 8.49 -25.99
C ILE A 137 -6.23 7.43 -26.77
N PRO A 138 -7.27 7.83 -27.52
CA PRO A 138 -8.05 6.92 -28.36
C PRO A 138 -7.22 6.28 -29.47
#